data_AF-A0A8S8YKS2-F1
#
_entry.id   AF-A0A8S8YKS2-F1
#
_cell.length_a   1.000
_cell.length_b   1.000
_cell.length_c   1.000
_cell.angle_alpha   90.00
_cell.angle_beta   90.00
_cell.angle_gamma   90.00
#
_symmetry.space_group_name_H-M   'P 1'
#
loop_
_entity.id
_entity.type
_entity.pdbx_description
1 polymer ?
#
loop_
_entity_poly.entity_id
_entity_poly.type
_entity_poly.pdbx_seq_one_letter_code
_entity_poly.pdbx_strand_id
1 'polypeptide(L)'
;MQIAIHGILNVLRSLHVIPGNPSRPKFRLLASGSTWVRADEGGLLDLFVSRGSFVQEGEVIGRIVDPQRPSDSADIIAPARGKFFSAQQTTRL
;
A
#
# COMPACT_ATOMS: atom_id res chain seq x y z
N MET A 1 -10.20 -5.86 -13.87
CA MET A 1 -9.63 -6.74 -14.92
C MET A 1 -9.07 -5.97 -16.13
N GLN A 2 -9.75 -4.94 -16.65
CA GLN A 2 -9.32 -4.22 -17.87
C GLN A 2 -7.92 -3.59 -17.79
N ILE A 3 -7.49 -3.12 -16.61
CA ILE A 3 -6.17 -2.49 -16.42
C ILE A 3 -5.03 -3.48 -16.73
N ALA A 4 -5.15 -4.73 -16.29
CA ALA A 4 -4.13 -5.76 -16.52
C ALA A 4 -4.00 -6.10 -18.01
N ILE A 5 -5.13 -6.25 -18.69
CA ILE A 5 -5.18 -6.52 -20.13
C ILE A 5 -4.57 -5.36 -20.91
N HIS A 6 -4.95 -4.12 -20.61
CA HIS A 6 -4.35 -2.94 -21.25
C HIS A 6 -2.84 -2.84 -20.98
N GLY A 7 -2.39 -3.22 -19.77
CA GLY A 7 -0.97 -3.30 -19.44
C GLY A 7 -0.22 -4.27 -20.33
N ILE A 8 -0.72 -5.51 -20.45
CA ILE A 8 -0.12 -6.55 -21.31
C ILE A 8 -0.11 -6.10 -22.77
N LEU A 9 -1.24 -5.62 -23.29
CA LEU A 9 -1.34 -5.15 -24.69
C LEU A 9 -0.37 -3.99 -24.98
N ASN A 10 -0.20 -3.07 -24.03
CA ASN A 10 0.77 -1.98 -24.17
C ASN A 10 2.21 -2.48 -24.22
N VAL A 11 2.56 -3.47 -23.38
CA VAL A 11 3.89 -4.10 -23.41
C VAL A 11 4.12 -4.79 -24.77
N LEU A 12 3.18 -5.61 -25.22
CA LEU A 12 3.31 -6.35 -26.49
C LEU A 12 3.43 -5.40 -27.70
N ARG A 13 2.66 -4.32 -27.75
CA ARG A 13 2.77 -3.28 -28.78
C ARG A 13 4.11 -2.56 -28.73
N SER A 14 4.61 -2.22 -27.53
CA SER A 14 5.90 -1.54 -27.38
C SER A 14 7.09 -2.39 -27.82
N LEU A 15 6.97 -3.72 -27.69
CA LEU A 15 7.97 -4.69 -28.13
C LEU A 15 7.77 -5.13 -29.59
N HIS A 16 6.83 -4.53 -30.33
CA HIS A 16 6.49 -4.87 -31.72
C HIS A 16 6.10 -6.33 -31.94
N VAL A 17 5.61 -7.02 -30.90
CA VAL A 17 5.10 -8.41 -31.01
C VAL A 17 3.75 -8.43 -31.72
N ILE A 18 2.94 -7.39 -31.54
CA ILE A 18 1.63 -7.22 -32.19
C ILE A 18 1.53 -5.81 -32.81
N PRO A 19 0.70 -5.63 -33.84
CA PRO A 19 0.52 -4.32 -34.46
C PRO A 19 -0.17 -3.31 -33.52
N GLY A 20 0.10 -2.03 -33.81
CA GLY A 20 -0.49 -0.88 -33.14
C GLY A 20 0.43 -0.23 -32.10
N ASN A 21 0.06 0.97 -31.67
CA ASN A 21 0.88 1.77 -30.77
C ASN A 21 0.44 1.58 -29.30
N PRO A 22 1.37 1.59 -28.34
CA PRO A 22 1.03 1.53 -26.92
C PRO A 22 0.22 2.77 -26.51
N SER A 23 -0.85 2.56 -25.75
CA SER A 23 -1.69 3.62 -25.21
C SER A 23 -1.09 4.18 -23.92
N ARG A 24 -0.94 5.50 -23.83
CA ARG A 24 -0.36 6.13 -22.64
C ARG A 24 -1.37 6.12 -21.48
N PRO A 25 -1.04 5.53 -20.31
CA PRO A 25 -1.95 5.52 -19.18
C PRO A 25 -2.17 6.93 -18.62
N LYS A 26 -3.36 7.19 -18.09
CA LYS A 26 -3.78 8.51 -17.58
C LYS A 26 -2.97 8.99 -16.37
N PHE A 27 -2.40 8.08 -15.58
CA PHE A 27 -1.53 8.42 -14.46
C PHE A 27 -0.28 7.53 -14.44
N ARG A 28 0.82 8.09 -13.93
CA ARG A 28 2.07 7.38 -13.66
C ARG A 28 2.51 7.73 -12.26
N LEU A 29 2.59 6.74 -11.38
CA LEU A 29 3.15 6.91 -10.04
C LEU A 29 4.60 6.44 -10.06
N LEU A 30 5.54 7.34 -9.75
CA LEU A 30 6.91 6.95 -9.47
C LEU A 30 7.02 6.70 -7.96
N ALA A 31 6.97 5.44 -7.56
CA ALA A 31 7.31 5.03 -6.20
C ALA A 31 8.79 4.68 -6.18
N SER A 32 9.63 5.64 -5.81
CA SER A 32 11.09 5.49 -5.79
C SER A 32 11.61 4.51 -4.72
N GLY A 33 10.73 4.05 -3.83
CA GLY A 33 11.03 3.04 -2.81
C GLY A 33 9.79 2.70 -1.98
N SER A 34 9.91 1.69 -1.12
CA SER A 34 8.89 1.32 -0.13
C SER A 34 9.52 1.25 1.26
N THR A 35 8.78 1.71 2.26
CA THR A 35 9.17 1.63 3.68
C THR A 35 8.15 0.79 4.42
N TRP A 36 8.63 -0.13 5.26
CA TRP A 36 7.80 -1.03 6.04
C TRP A 36 7.91 -0.67 7.51
N VAL A 37 6.77 -0.38 8.14
CA VAL A 37 6.68 -0.20 9.59
C VAL A 37 6.35 -1.55 10.21
N ARG A 38 7.09 -1.92 11.26
CA ARG A 38 6.85 -3.14 12.03
C ARG A 38 6.07 -2.78 13.28
N ALA A 39 5.20 -3.70 13.68
CA ALA A 39 4.56 -3.66 14.97
C ALA A 39 5.59 -4.02 16.06
N ASP A 40 5.67 -3.21 17.11
CA ASP A 40 6.52 -3.49 18.28
C ASP A 40 5.87 -4.55 19.21
N GLU A 41 4.54 -4.58 19.23
CA GLU A 41 3.71 -5.42 20.09
C GLU A 41 2.73 -6.27 19.26
N GLY A 42 2.32 -7.42 19.80
CA GLY A 42 1.26 -8.24 19.21
C GLY A 42 -0.12 -7.69 19.56
N GLY A 43 -1.06 -7.68 18.60
CA GLY A 43 -2.42 -7.22 18.85
C GLY A 43 -3.27 -7.18 17.60
N LEU A 44 -4.49 -6.65 17.73
CA LEU A 44 -5.40 -6.39 16.62
C LEU A 44 -5.01 -5.07 15.94
N LEU A 45 -4.81 -5.11 14.62
CA LEU A 45 -4.51 -3.93 13.83
C LEU A 45 -5.81 -3.22 13.40
N ASP A 46 -5.97 -1.97 13.79
CA ASP A 46 -6.99 -1.06 13.29
C ASP A 46 -6.33 0.03 12.42
N LEU A 47 -6.75 0.16 11.15
CA LEU A 47 -6.14 1.08 10.19
C LEU A 47 -7.06 2.27 9.93
N PHE A 48 -6.52 3.47 10.06
CA PHE A 48 -7.26 4.71 9.78
C PHE A 48 -7.13 5.16 8.32
N VAL A 49 -6.22 4.52 7.57
CA VAL A 49 -5.95 4.83 6.16
C VAL A 49 -6.32 3.67 5.24
N SER A 50 -6.75 4.02 4.03
CA SER A 50 -7.06 3.06 2.96
C SER A 50 -5.90 2.87 2.00
N ARG A 51 -5.89 1.75 1.26
CA ARG A 51 -4.92 1.52 0.18
C ARG A 51 -4.96 2.66 -0.84
N GLY A 52 -3.79 3.20 -1.16
CA GLY A 52 -3.61 4.31 -2.09
C GLY A 52 -3.73 5.70 -1.46
N SER A 53 -4.12 5.79 -0.18
CA SER A 53 -4.16 7.04 0.60
C SER A 53 -2.79 7.71 0.62
N PHE A 54 -2.79 9.04 0.64
CA PHE A 54 -1.59 9.83 0.83
C PHE A 54 -1.45 10.16 2.32
N VAL A 55 -0.26 9.96 2.88
CA VAL A 55 0.04 10.17 4.30
C VAL A 55 1.21 11.14 4.45
N GLN A 56 1.23 11.89 5.55
CA GLN A 56 2.32 12.76 5.94
C GLN A 56 3.24 12.09 6.95
N GLU A 57 4.49 12.52 7.02
CA GLU A 57 5.40 12.08 8.08
C GLU A 57 4.84 12.48 9.45
N GLY A 58 4.88 11.57 10.42
CA GLY A 58 4.30 11.79 11.75
C GLY A 58 2.79 11.55 11.84
N GLU A 59 2.10 11.28 10.72
CA GLU A 59 0.66 10.98 10.72
C GLU A 59 0.38 9.61 11.35
N VAL A 60 -0.64 9.54 12.21
CA VAL A 60 -1.12 8.26 12.75
C VAL A 60 -1.94 7.53 11.70
N ILE A 61 -1.41 6.42 11.20
CA ILE A 61 -2.02 5.64 10.11
C ILE A 61 -2.86 4.45 10.61
N GLY A 62 -2.73 4.12 11.89
CA GLY A 62 -3.47 3.05 12.54
C GLY A 62 -3.02 2.84 13.98
N ARG A 63 -3.58 1.82 14.62
CA ARG A 63 -3.33 1.46 16.01
C ARG A 63 -3.32 -0.05 16.17
N ILE A 64 -2.47 -0.53 17.07
CA ILE A 64 -2.47 -1.91 17.54
C ILE A 64 -3.12 -1.92 18.92
N VAL A 65 -4.10 -2.80 19.14
CA VAL A 65 -4.83 -2.93 20.41
C VAL A 65 -4.72 -4.37 20.92
N ASP A 66 -4.37 -4.55 22.20
CA ASP A 66 -4.47 -5.87 22.85
C ASP A 66 -5.96 -6.14 23.23
N PRO A 67 -6.62 -7.16 22.65
CA PRO A 67 -8.00 -7.48 23.01
C PRO A 67 -8.18 -7.94 24.46
N GLN A 68 -7.13 -8.44 25.12
CA GLN A 68 -7.16 -8.82 26.54
C GLN A 68 -6.93 -7.62 27.46
N ARG A 69 -6.24 -6.58 26.97
CA ARG A 69 -6.00 -5.33 27.69
C ARG A 69 -6.28 -4.14 26.77
N PRO A 70 -7.54 -3.72 26.62
CA PRO A 70 -7.90 -2.64 25.69
C PRO A 70 -7.26 -1.28 26.01
N SER A 71 -6.78 -1.09 27.25
CA SER A 71 -6.00 0.08 27.66
C SER A 71 -4.63 0.14 27.00
N ASP A 72 -4.09 -1.01 26.61
CA ASP A 72 -2.76 -1.15 26.07
C ASP A 72 -2.88 -1.07 24.54
N SER A 73 -2.55 0.11 24.01
CA SER A 73 -2.57 0.35 22.58
C SER A 73 -1.36 1.14 22.12
N ALA A 74 -0.89 0.83 20.91
CA ALA A 74 0.27 1.45 20.29
C ALA A 74 -0.13 2.09 18.96
N ASP A 75 0.18 3.37 18.80
CA ASP A 75 -0.07 4.09 17.54
C ASP A 75 0.99 3.76 16.50
N ILE A 76 0.56 3.57 15.26
CA ILE A 76 1.43 3.38 14.10
C ILE A 76 1.58 4.72 13.40
N ILE A 77 2.82 5.19 13.32
CA ILE A 77 3.17 6.48 12.75
C ILE A 77 3.78 6.30 11.36
N ALA A 78 3.39 7.14 10.41
CA ALA A 78 4.01 7.19 9.10
C ALA A 78 5.45 7.73 9.20
N PRO A 79 6.47 6.94 8.78
CA PRO A 79 7.88 7.33 8.91
C PRO A 79 8.33 8.36 7.88
N ALA A 80 7.53 8.57 6.84
CA ALA A 80 7.79 9.53 5.77
C ALA A 80 6.49 9.87 5.04
N ARG A 81 6.49 11.03 4.39
CA ARG A 81 5.43 11.43 3.46
C ARG A 81 5.38 10.49 2.25
N GLY A 82 4.20 9.94 1.92
CA GLY A 82 4.08 9.01 0.80
C GLY A 82 2.68 8.47 0.54
N LYS A 83 2.59 7.44 -0.32
CA LYS A 83 1.35 6.67 -0.51
C LYS A 83 1.37 5.40 0.34
N PHE A 84 0.27 5.16 1.05
CA PHE A 84 0.03 3.90 1.74
C PHE A 84 -0.34 2.81 0.73
N PHE A 85 0.44 1.73 0.67
CA PHE A 85 0.20 0.63 -0.27
C PHE A 85 -0.53 -0.55 0.37
N SER A 86 -0.07 -0.98 1.54
CA SER A 86 -0.60 -2.18 2.20
C SER A 86 -0.18 -2.26 3.66
N ALA A 87 -1.01 -2.93 4.45
CA ALA A 87 -0.62 -3.51 5.73
C ALA A 87 -0.97 -5.00 5.73
N GLN A 88 -0.26 -5.76 6.58
CA GLN A 88 -0.45 -7.18 6.76
C GLN A 88 -0.41 -7.50 8.25
N GLN A 89 -1.37 -8.29 8.71
CA GLN A 89 -1.39 -8.85 10.06
C GLN A 89 -1.34 -10.37 9.93
N THR A 90 -0.53 -11.03 10.75
CA THR A 90 -0.46 -12.49 10.81
C THR A 90 -1.15 -12.96 12.08
N THR A 91 -2.34 -13.53 11.94
CA THR A 91 -2.99 -14.29 13.00
C THR A 91 -2.48 -15.73 12.93
N ARG A 92 -1.75 -16.18 13.94
CA ARG A 92 -1.49 -17.62 14.11
C ARG A 92 -2.74 -18.23 14.75
N LEU A 93 -3.37 -19.17 14.06
CA LEU A 93 -4.42 -20.04 14.59
C LEU A 93 -3.81 -21.15 15.45
#